data_AF-A0A969X4N4-F1
#
_entry.id   AF-A0A969X4N4-F1
#
_cell.length_a   1.000
_cell.length_b   1.000
_cell.length_c   1.000
_cell.angle_alpha   90.00
_cell.angle_beta   90.00
_cell.angle_gamma   90.00
#
_symmetry.space_group_name_H-M   'P 1'
#
loop_
_entity.id
_entity.type
_entity.pdbx_description
1 polymer ?
#
loop_
_entity_poly.entity_id
_entity_poly.type
_entity_poly.pdbx_seq_one_letter_code
_entity_poly.pdbx_strand_id
1 'polypeptide(L)' 'MKVKVIFYPEKEKVWVAPGTSLLEAASLAGVELRTACG' A
#
# COMPACT_ATOMS: atom_id res chain seq x y z
N MET A 1 8.92 9.32 11.36
CA MET A 1 8.44 7.99 11.79
C MET A 1 7.82 7.29 10.58
N LYS A 2 8.03 5.98 10.37
CA LYS A 2 7.47 5.23 9.23
C LYS A 2 6.68 4.01 9.74
N VAL A 3 5.63 3.61 9.02
CA VAL A 3 4.79 2.44 9.29
C VAL A 3 4.99 1.41 8.17
N LYS A 4 4.98 0.12 8.51
CA LYS A 4 5.09 -0.97 7.55
C LYS A 4 3.71 -1.49 7.15
N VAL A 5 3.42 -1.55 5.85
CA VAL A 5 2.21 -2.14 5.27
C VAL A 5 2.59 -3.42 4.52
N ILE A 6 1.75 -4.46 4.64
CA ILE A 6 1.95 -5.76 3.99
C ILE A 6 0.68 -6.11 3.21
N PHE A 7 0.82 -6.38 1.92
CA PHE A 7 -0.27 -6.77 1.02
C PHE A 7 -0.26 -8.28 0.78
N TYR A 8 -1.43 -8.90 0.82
CA TYR A 8 -1.63 -10.34 0.60
C TYR A 8 -2.60 -10.56 -0.58
N PRO A 9 -2.49 -11.68 -1.31
CA PRO A 9 -1.65 -12.87 -1.03
C PRO A 9 -0.16 -12.76 -1.43
N GLU A 10 0.24 -11.72 -2.18
CA GLU A 10 1.56 -11.60 -2.80
C GLU A 10 2.70 -11.36 -1.78
N LYS A 11 2.37 -11.03 -0.53
CA LYS A 11 3.29 -10.72 0.58
C LYS A 11 4.22 -9.54 0.30
N GLU A 12 3.81 -8.64 -0.60
CA GLU A 12 4.52 -7.39 -0.87
C GLU A 12 4.49 -6.46 0.34
N LYS A 13 5.57 -5.69 0.53
CA LYS A 13 5.75 -4.86 1.73
C LYS A 13 6.33 -3.49 1.40
N VAL A 14 5.78 -2.45 2.02
CA VAL A 14 6.21 -1.07 1.83
C VAL A 14 6.25 -0.31 3.16
N TRP A 15 7.21 0.60 3.30
CA TRP A 15 7.30 1.52 4.43
C TRP A 15 6.81 2.90 4.03
N VAL A 16 5.74 3.39 4.66
CA VAL A 16 5.10 4.66 4.33
C VAL A 16 5.06 5.60 5.54
N ALA A 17 4.80 6.88 5.31
CA ALA A 17 4.57 7.82 6.39
C ALA A 17 3.19 7.55 7.05
N PRO A 18 3.01 7.84 8.34
CA PRO A 18 1.69 7.89 8.94
C PRO A 18 0.79 8.86 8.15
N GLY A 19 -0.43 8.44 7.81
CA GLY A 19 -1.38 9.23 7.02
C GLY A 19 -1.33 8.99 5.51
N THR A 20 -0.34 8.26 4.99
CA THR A 20 -0.37 7.76 3.61
C THR A 20 -1.56 6.82 3.40
N SER A 21 -2.31 6.99 2.32
CA SER A 21 -3.46 6.14 2.01
C SER A 21 -3.02 4.71 1.64
N LEU A 22 -3.88 3.71 1.86
CA LEU A 22 -3.56 2.34 1.46
C LEU A 22 -3.49 2.18 -0.07
N LEU A 23 -4.22 2.98 -0.83
CA LEU A 23 -4.16 2.98 -2.29
C LEU A 23 -2.79 3.48 -2.78
N GLU A 24 -2.30 4.57 -2.20
CA GLU A 24 -0.95 5.08 -2.50
C GLU A 24 0.12 4.09 -2.05
N ALA A 25 -0.04 3.48 -0.86
CA ALA A 25 0.87 2.44 -0.39
C ALA A 25 0.90 1.23 -1.33
N ALA A 26 -0.24 0.82 -1.89
CA ALA A 26 -0.31 -0.27 -2.87
C ALA A 26 0.41 0.10 -4.17
N SER A 27 0.19 1.31 -4.68
CA SER A 27 0.90 1.82 -5.86
C SER A 27 2.42 1.84 -5.64
N LEU A 28 2.90 2.27 -4.48
CA LEU A 28 4.32 2.26 -4.13
C LEU A 28 4.89 0.84 -3.97
N ALA A 29 4.05 -0.12 -3.60
CA ALA A 29 4.41 -1.54 -3.52
C ALA A 29 4.32 -2.27 -4.88
N GLY A 30 3.92 -1.59 -5.96
CA GLY A 30 3.68 -2.23 -7.26
C GLY A 30 2.47 -3.15 -7.27
N VAL A 31 1.55 -3.00 -6.32
CA VAL A 31 0.33 -3.79 -6.19
C VAL A 31 -0.82 -3.03 -6.87
N GLU A 32 -1.37 -3.62 -7.94
CA GLU A 32 -2.57 -3.08 -8.59
C GLU A 32 -3.83 -3.43 -7.79
N LEU A 33 -4.43 -2.44 -7.13
CA LEU A 33 -5.76 -2.56 -6.55
C LEU A 33 -6.80 -2.17 -7.59
N ARG A 34 -7.72 -3.08 -7.91
CA ARG A 34 -8.88 -2.76 -8.74
C ARG A 34 -9.90 -2.01 -7.89
N THR A 35 -9.90 -0.69 -7.97
CA THR A 35 -10.89 0.17 -7.32
C THR A 35 -11.68 0.95 -8.38
N ALA A 36 -12.99 1.13 -8.18
CA ALA A 36 -13.83 1.91 -9.10
C ALA A 36 -13.95 3.38 -8.68
N CYS A 37 -13.79 3.67 -7.39
CA CYS A 37 -13.73 5.01 -6.83
C CYS A 37 -12.92 4.98 -5.54
N GLY A 38 -11.90 5.83 -5.45
CA GLY A 38 -11.06 6.02 -4.25
C GLY A 38 -10.62 4.72 -3.60
#